data_AF-A0A8B8FGW9-F1
#
_entry.id   AF-A0A8B8FGW9-F1
#
_cell.length_a   1.000
_cell.length_b   1.000
_cell.length_c   1.000
_cell.angle_alpha   90.00
_cell.angle_beta   90.00
_cell.angle_gamma   90.00
#
_symmetry.space_group_name_H-M   'P 1'
#
loop_
_entity.id
_entity.type
_entity.pdbx_description
1 polymer ?
#
loop_
_entity_poly.entity_id
_entity_poly.type
_entity_poly.pdbx_seq_one_letter_code
_entity_poly.pdbx_strand_id
1 'polypeptide(L)'
;MDNEKLIKPIRSHTELYDLSNSKYSDSTWKEKIWKGIGEKLNQTGAKKRRDYYILQKYDVLTMAEKKYLIHKTTDDKDDIKYVVSYEDLFKRLSDYHIRIGHGGVGKMHAILSNKYSISRPAIETFLSICTICNSKKGSNRKLVIKPIVSNNFNEIGQVDLVNF
;
A
#
# COMPACT_ATOMS: atom_id res chain seq x y z
N MET A 1 -7.90 -8.25 10.82
CA MET A 1 -7.66 -9.71 10.93
C MET A 1 -6.72 -10.11 9.82
N ASP A 2 -5.79 -11.00 10.09
CA ASP A 2 -4.79 -11.46 9.13
C ASP A 2 -5.44 -12.55 8.26
N ASN A 3 -5.64 -12.29 6.96
CA ASN A 3 -6.43 -13.17 6.08
C ASN A 3 -5.84 -14.59 6.01
N GLU A 4 -4.51 -14.75 6.12
CA GLU A 4 -3.87 -16.07 6.21
C GLU A 4 -4.31 -16.87 7.44
N LYS A 5 -4.58 -16.21 8.57
CA LYS A 5 -5.02 -16.88 9.81
C LYS A 5 -6.47 -17.36 9.73
N LEU A 6 -7.27 -16.78 8.84
CA LEU A 6 -8.63 -17.25 8.54
C LEU A 6 -8.59 -18.38 7.51
N ILE A 7 -7.72 -18.27 6.50
CA ILE A 7 -7.67 -19.23 5.40
C ILE A 7 -7.11 -20.60 5.85
N LYS A 8 -6.12 -20.63 6.75
CA LYS A 8 -5.51 -21.90 7.23
C LYS A 8 -6.52 -22.83 7.91
N PRO A 9 -7.29 -22.39 8.93
CA PRO A 9 -8.30 -23.23 9.59
C PRO A 9 -9.43 -23.69 8.66
N ILE A 10 -9.84 -22.84 7.72
CA ILE A 10 -10.92 -23.19 6.78
C ILE A 10 -10.43 -24.26 5.79
N ARG A 11 -9.18 -24.16 5.30
CA ARG A 11 -8.59 -25.17 4.40
C ARG A 11 -8.38 -26.54 5.04
N SER A 12 -8.21 -26.62 6.36
CA SER A 12 -8.08 -27.91 7.05
C SER A 12 -9.38 -28.71 7.13
N HIS A 13 -10.54 -28.08 6.93
CA HIS A 13 -11.83 -28.77 6.92
C HIS A 13 -12.23 -29.16 5.49
N THR A 14 -11.74 -30.32 5.03
CA THR A 14 -12.06 -30.89 3.71
C THR A 14 -13.57 -31.12 3.52
N GLU A 15 -14.28 -31.38 4.62
CA GLU A 15 -15.74 -31.56 4.71
C GLU A 15 -16.55 -30.35 4.21
N LEU A 16 -15.94 -29.16 4.13
CA LEU A 16 -16.61 -27.97 3.58
C LEU A 16 -16.65 -27.98 2.04
N TYR A 17 -15.71 -28.68 1.40
CA TYR A 17 -15.48 -28.69 -0.04
C TYR A 17 -15.83 -30.02 -0.70
N ASP A 18 -15.88 -31.11 0.09
CA ASP A 18 -16.24 -32.43 -0.39
C ASP A 18 -17.76 -32.56 -0.55
N LEU A 19 -18.22 -32.57 -1.80
CA LEU A 19 -19.63 -32.74 -2.19
C LEU A 19 -20.00 -34.20 -2.47
N SER A 20 -19.05 -35.14 -2.36
CA SER A 20 -19.29 -36.55 -2.67
C SER A 20 -20.08 -37.28 -1.58
N ASN A 21 -20.07 -36.76 -0.36
CA ASN A 21 -20.75 -37.36 0.79
C ASN A 21 -22.07 -36.62 1.10
N SER A 22 -23.19 -37.36 1.12
CA SER A 22 -24.53 -36.84 1.45
C SER A 22 -24.54 -36.03 2.76
N LYS A 23 -23.76 -36.45 3.77
CA LYS A 23 -23.62 -35.75 5.05
C LYS A 23 -23.01 -34.36 4.91
N TYR A 24 -22.06 -34.18 4.00
CA TYR A 24 -21.35 -32.92 3.78
C TYR A 24 -22.11 -31.98 2.83
N SER A 25 -23.12 -32.48 2.13
CA SER A 25 -24.06 -31.66 1.35
C SER A 25 -25.16 -31.04 2.21
N ASP A 26 -25.33 -31.45 3.47
CA ASP A 26 -26.33 -30.90 4.39
C ASP A 26 -25.94 -29.48 4.87
N SER A 27 -26.83 -28.51 4.66
CA SER A 27 -26.64 -27.11 5.08
C SER A 27 -26.45 -26.98 6.60
N THR A 28 -27.17 -27.80 7.38
CA THR A 28 -27.11 -27.77 8.85
C THR A 28 -25.78 -28.30 9.39
N TRP A 29 -25.17 -29.26 8.68
CA TRP A 29 -23.84 -29.78 8.99
C TRP A 29 -22.75 -28.74 8.69
N LYS A 30 -22.83 -28.07 7.54
CA LYS A 30 -21.89 -26.99 7.19
C LYS A 30 -21.96 -25.83 8.17
N GLU A 31 -23.17 -25.42 8.58
CA GLU A 31 -23.36 -24.38 9.59
C GLU A 31 -22.72 -24.71 10.93
N LYS A 32 -22.81 -25.96 11.39
CA LYS A 32 -22.13 -26.41 12.62
C LYS A 32 -20.61 -26.30 12.52
N ILE A 33 -20.03 -26.67 11.38
CA ILE A 33 -18.59 -26.52 11.14
C ILE A 33 -18.19 -25.04 11.11
N TRP A 34 -18.93 -24.20 10.38
CA TRP A 34 -18.69 -22.75 10.35
C TRP A 34 -18.77 -22.12 11.74
N LYS A 35 -19.77 -22.52 12.54
CA LYS A 35 -19.92 -22.06 13.93
C LYS A 35 -18.74 -22.49 14.79
N GLY A 36 -18.30 -23.75 14.69
CA GLY A 36 -17.13 -24.25 15.43
C GLY A 36 -15.81 -23.59 15.02
N ILE A 37 -15.63 -23.28 13.74
CA ILE A 37 -14.49 -22.48 13.25
C ILE A 37 -14.58 -21.06 13.83
N GLY A 38 -15.75 -20.43 13.80
CA GLY A 38 -16.00 -19.12 14.39
C GLY A 38 -15.69 -19.07 15.89
N GLU A 39 -16.13 -20.07 16.64
CA GLU A 39 -15.85 -20.20 18.08
C GLU A 39 -14.36 -20.39 18.36
N LYS A 40 -13.64 -21.24 17.59
CA LYS A 40 -12.18 -21.41 17.71
C LYS A 40 -11.41 -20.13 17.37
N LEU A 41 -11.89 -19.35 16.40
CA LEU A 41 -11.31 -18.05 16.05
C LEU A 41 -11.62 -16.98 17.10
N ASN A 42 -12.76 -17.09 17.79
CA ASN A 42 -13.17 -16.21 18.88
C ASN A 42 -12.59 -16.59 20.25
N GLN A 43 -11.91 -17.74 20.38
CA GLN A 43 -11.16 -18.06 21.58
C GLN A 43 -10.00 -17.08 21.73
N THR A 44 -10.20 -16.11 22.61
CA THR A 44 -9.20 -15.16 23.08
C THR A 44 -8.08 -15.92 23.79
N GLY A 45 -7.12 -16.43 23.03
CA GLY A 45 -5.83 -16.83 23.58
C GLY A 45 -5.20 -15.65 24.31
N ALA A 46 -4.29 -15.94 25.24
CA ALA A 46 -3.52 -14.91 25.94
C ALA A 46 -2.94 -13.90 24.93
N LYS A 47 -3.23 -12.60 25.13
CA LYS A 47 -2.78 -11.52 24.25
C LYS A 47 -1.27 -11.61 24.09
N LYS A 48 -0.81 -11.66 22.84
CA LYS A 48 0.63 -11.67 22.54
C LYS A 48 1.16 -10.25 22.72
N ARG A 49 2.49 -10.11 22.91
CA ARG A 49 3.16 -8.79 22.98
C ARG A 49 2.74 -7.85 21.84
N ARG A 50 2.55 -8.39 20.63
CA ARG A 50 2.10 -7.63 19.45
C ARG A 50 0.71 -7.02 19.62
N ASP A 51 -0.19 -7.72 20.29
CA ASP A 51 -1.57 -7.26 20.48
C ASP A 51 -1.58 -6.05 21.43
N TYR A 52 -0.74 -6.09 22.47
CA TYR A 52 -0.53 -4.93 23.36
C TYR A 52 0.05 -3.73 22.60
N TYR A 53 1.04 -3.94 21.73
CA TYR A 53 1.61 -2.87 20.90
C TYR A 53 0.54 -2.20 20.01
N ILE A 54 -0.33 -3.00 19.37
CA ILE A 54 -1.40 -2.47 18.51
C ILE A 54 -2.40 -1.66 19.34
N LEU A 55 -2.81 -2.18 20.51
CA LEU A 55 -3.75 -1.50 21.41
C LEU A 55 -3.18 -0.20 22.01
N GLN A 56 -1.86 -0.09 22.17
CA GLN A 56 -1.21 1.14 22.61
C GLN A 56 -1.09 2.18 21.49
N LYS A 57 -0.97 1.76 20.22
CA LYS A 57 -0.70 2.65 19.10
C LYS A 57 -1.94 3.15 18.37
N TYR A 58 -3.00 2.34 18.32
CA TYR A 58 -4.18 2.62 17.52
C TYR A 58 -5.46 2.69 18.35
N ASP A 59 -6.43 3.44 17.84
CA ASP A 59 -7.78 3.52 18.37
C ASP A 59 -8.82 3.42 17.25
N VAL A 60 -10.07 3.18 17.61
CA VAL A 60 -11.20 3.10 16.67
C VAL A 60 -12.15 4.27 16.91
N LEU A 61 -12.21 5.16 15.91
CA LEU A 61 -13.17 6.25 15.88
C LEU A 61 -14.46 5.78 15.21
N THR A 62 -15.58 5.91 15.90
CA THR A 62 -16.90 5.59 15.33
C THR A 62 -17.62 6.88 14.97
N MET A 63 -17.92 7.07 13.68
CA MET A 63 -18.64 8.22 13.16
C MET A 63 -19.75 7.74 12.22
N ALA A 64 -20.99 8.13 12.50
CA ALA A 64 -22.16 7.81 11.66
C ALA A 64 -22.20 6.33 11.23
N GLU A 65 -22.15 5.43 12.22
CA GLU A 65 -22.13 3.96 12.07
C GLU A 65 -20.92 3.35 11.34
N LYS A 66 -20.00 4.17 10.83
CA LYS A 66 -18.74 3.72 10.24
C LYS A 66 -17.61 3.78 11.26
N LYS A 67 -16.76 2.76 11.23
CA LYS A 67 -15.59 2.64 12.10
C LYS A 67 -14.33 2.96 11.31
N TYR A 68 -13.51 3.83 11.88
CA TYR A 68 -12.23 4.25 11.31
C TYR A 68 -11.10 3.92 12.27
N LEU A 69 -10.03 3.31 11.75
CA LEU A 69 -8.83 3.07 12.53
C LEU A 69 -7.97 4.35 12.51
N ILE A 70 -7.56 4.82 13.68
CA ILE A 70 -6.76 6.04 13.85
C ILE A 70 -5.53 5.74 14.70
N HIS A 71 -4.48 6.57 14.57
CA HIS A 71 -3.41 6.57 15.56
C HIS A 71 -3.89 7.24 16.84
N LYS A 72 -3.54 6.67 18.00
CA LYS A 72 -3.76 7.34 19.28
C LYS A 72 -2.95 8.63 19.30
N THR A 73 -3.63 9.74 19.46
CA THR A 73 -3.03 11.05 19.69
C THR A 73 -2.59 11.14 21.16
N THR A 74 -1.39 11.66 21.37
CA THR A 74 -0.83 11.90 22.71
C THR A 74 -1.26 13.25 23.28
N ASP A 75 -1.72 14.17 22.44
CA ASP A 75 -2.05 15.55 22.80
C ASP A 75 -3.35 15.96 22.07
N ASP A 76 -4.19 16.77 22.73
CA ASP A 76 -5.51 17.17 22.22
C ASP A 76 -5.42 18.13 21.02
N LYS A 77 -4.20 18.63 20.74
CA LYS A 77 -3.90 19.56 19.64
C LYS A 77 -3.51 18.87 18.34
N ASP A 78 -3.23 17.57 18.37
CA ASP A 78 -2.79 16.84 17.17
C ASP A 78 -3.98 16.48 16.26
N ASP A 79 -3.82 16.71 14.96
CA ASP A 79 -4.79 16.28 13.95
C ASP A 79 -4.94 14.75 13.95
N ILE A 80 -6.19 14.29 13.86
CA ILE A 80 -6.53 12.87 13.79
C ILE A 80 -5.98 12.26 12.48
N LYS A 81 -5.03 11.33 12.61
CA LYS A 81 -4.44 10.59 11.48
C LYS A 81 -5.15 9.28 11.25
N TYR A 82 -5.91 9.22 10.16
CA TYR A 82 -6.63 8.03 9.71
C TYR A 82 -5.69 7.00 9.09
N VAL A 83 -5.88 5.73 9.45
CA VAL A 83 -5.25 4.60 8.79
C VAL A 83 -6.13 4.18 7.62
N VAL A 84 -5.54 4.06 6.43
CA VAL A 84 -6.25 3.69 5.20
C VAL A 84 -6.12 2.18 4.98
N SER A 85 -7.22 1.53 4.58
CA SER A 85 -7.20 0.14 4.15
C SER A 85 -6.40 -0.02 2.86
N TYR A 86 -5.83 -1.21 2.61
CA TYR A 86 -5.12 -1.47 1.36
C TYR A 86 -6.02 -1.33 0.13
N GLU A 87 -7.29 -1.71 0.26
CA GLU A 87 -8.30 -1.64 -0.80
C GLU A 87 -8.59 -0.19 -1.23
N ASP A 88 -8.66 0.73 -0.27
CA ASP A 88 -8.95 2.14 -0.56
C ASP A 88 -7.69 2.98 -0.83
N LEU A 89 -6.50 2.47 -0.48
CA LEU A 89 -5.25 3.23 -0.55
C LEU A 89 -5.00 3.80 -1.95
N PHE A 90 -5.11 2.96 -2.98
CA PHE A 90 -4.87 3.39 -4.36
C PHE A 90 -5.85 4.47 -4.80
N LYS A 91 -7.14 4.28 -4.52
CA LYS A 91 -8.20 5.24 -4.87
C LYS A 91 -7.93 6.59 -4.21
N ARG A 92 -7.61 6.60 -2.91
CA ARG A 92 -7.28 7.83 -2.16
C ARG A 92 -6.05 8.54 -2.74
N LEU A 93 -4.98 7.80 -3.04
CA LEU A 93 -3.79 8.38 -3.66
C LEU A 93 -4.10 8.97 -5.04
N SER A 94 -4.89 8.27 -5.86
CA SER A 94 -5.31 8.73 -7.18
C SER A 94 -6.14 10.02 -7.12
N ASP A 95 -7.17 10.05 -6.28
CA ASP A 95 -8.05 11.22 -6.11
C ASP A 95 -7.25 12.47 -5.72
N TYR A 96 -6.36 12.34 -4.73
CA TYR A 96 -5.49 13.44 -4.30
C TYR A 96 -4.48 13.82 -5.37
N HIS A 97 -3.88 12.85 -6.06
CA HIS A 97 -2.90 13.09 -7.10
C HIS A 97 -3.46 13.89 -8.28
N ILE A 98 -4.69 13.56 -8.70
CA ILE A 98 -5.41 14.30 -9.74
C ILE A 98 -5.77 15.70 -9.23
N ARG A 99 -6.32 15.81 -8.01
CA ARG A 99 -6.74 17.08 -7.41
C ARG A 99 -5.63 18.11 -7.31
N ILE A 100 -4.40 17.68 -7.05
CA ILE A 100 -3.22 18.56 -6.93
C ILE A 100 -2.50 18.80 -8.27
N GLY A 101 -3.02 18.26 -9.37
CA GLY A 101 -2.45 18.41 -10.71
C GLY A 101 -1.15 17.62 -10.92
N HIS A 102 -1.15 16.32 -10.60
CA HIS A 102 0.01 15.44 -10.73
C HIS A 102 1.23 15.89 -9.91
N GLY A 103 1.00 16.29 -8.67
CA GLY A 103 2.06 16.68 -7.74
C GLY A 103 3.01 15.54 -7.40
N GLY A 104 4.31 15.87 -7.28
CA GLY A 104 5.35 14.91 -6.90
C GLY A 104 5.30 14.47 -5.43
N VAL A 105 6.27 13.64 -5.04
CA VAL A 105 6.32 12.98 -3.70
C VAL A 105 6.18 14.00 -2.56
N GLY A 106 6.90 15.13 -2.61
CA GLY A 106 6.85 16.14 -1.55
C GLY A 106 5.47 16.78 -1.38
N LYS A 107 4.80 17.13 -2.49
CA LYS A 107 3.44 17.70 -2.46
C LYS A 107 2.42 16.69 -1.97
N MET A 108 2.49 15.45 -2.46
CA MET A 108 1.64 14.35 -2.01
C MET A 108 1.80 14.09 -0.51
N HIS A 109 3.05 14.01 -0.03
CA HIS A 109 3.34 13.76 1.38
C HIS A 109 2.82 14.88 2.27
N ALA A 110 3.08 16.15 1.95
CA ALA A 110 2.64 17.29 2.76
C ALA A 110 1.12 17.37 2.94
N ILE A 111 0.35 17.01 1.91
CA ILE A 111 -1.11 17.05 1.96
C ILE A 111 -1.68 15.81 2.67
N LEU A 112 -1.09 14.63 2.40
CA LEU A 112 -1.58 13.39 2.98
C LEU A 112 -1.20 13.25 4.46
N SER A 113 -0.02 13.73 4.89
CA SER A 113 0.47 13.56 6.27
C SER A 113 -0.43 14.17 7.34
N ASN A 114 -1.21 15.19 6.96
CA ASN A 114 -2.12 15.87 7.89
C ASN A 114 -3.36 15.03 8.18
N LYS A 115 -3.79 14.20 7.23
CA LYS A 115 -5.04 13.43 7.34
C LYS A 115 -4.84 11.93 7.46
N TYR A 116 -3.84 11.39 6.79
CA TYR A 116 -3.64 9.96 6.66
C TYR A 116 -2.24 9.52 7.10
N SER A 117 -2.18 8.38 7.77
CA SER A 117 -0.91 7.72 8.06
C SER A 117 -0.51 6.81 6.89
N ILE A 118 0.02 7.43 5.82
CA ILE A 118 0.52 6.73 4.64
C ILE A 118 2.03 6.86 4.61
N SER A 119 2.73 5.74 4.38
CA SER A 119 4.19 5.73 4.31
C SER A 119 4.68 6.39 3.02
N ARG A 120 5.82 7.08 3.10
CA ARG A 120 6.47 7.68 1.93
C ARG A 120 6.77 6.66 0.81
N PRO A 121 7.26 5.43 1.09
CA PRO A 121 7.45 4.42 0.06
C PRO A 121 6.16 4.09 -0.70
N ALA A 122 5.00 4.05 -0.04
CA ALA A 122 3.73 3.79 -0.72
C ALA A 122 3.37 4.90 -1.73
N ILE A 123 3.65 6.16 -1.39
CA ILE A 123 3.47 7.31 -2.29
C ILE A 123 4.43 7.22 -3.48
N GLU A 124 5.69 6.87 -3.23
CA GLU A 124 6.71 6.72 -4.28
C GLU A 124 6.36 5.59 -5.25
N THR A 125 5.91 4.43 -4.75
CA THR A 125 5.41 3.32 -5.57
C THR A 125 4.19 3.74 -6.39
N PHE A 126 3.26 4.50 -5.82
CA PHE A 126 2.12 5.02 -6.58
C PHE A 126 2.54 6.00 -7.69
N LEU A 127 3.53 6.87 -7.44
CA LEU A 127 3.98 7.82 -8.43
C LEU A 127 4.82 7.17 -9.54
N SER A 128 5.49 6.04 -9.26
CA SER A 128 6.27 5.31 -10.27
C SER A 128 5.40 4.67 -11.35
N ILE A 129 4.12 4.43 -11.10
CA ILE A 129 3.17 3.87 -12.06
C ILE A 129 2.34 4.94 -12.79
N CYS A 130 2.46 6.22 -12.42
CA CYS A 130 1.74 7.28 -13.09
C CYS A 130 2.37 7.62 -14.45
N THR A 131 1.62 7.37 -15.53
CA THR A 131 2.05 7.60 -16.92
C THR A 131 2.35 9.08 -17.20
N ILE A 132 1.51 10.00 -16.72
CA ILE A 132 1.66 11.45 -16.91
C ILE A 132 2.89 11.99 -16.18
N CYS A 133 3.14 11.50 -14.97
CA CYS A 133 4.34 11.89 -14.22
C CYS A 133 5.61 11.34 -14.86
N ASN A 134 5.56 10.10 -15.36
CA ASN A 134 6.72 9.47 -15.99
C ASN A 134 7.04 10.04 -17.37
N SER A 135 6.05 10.45 -18.17
CA SER A 135 6.31 11.09 -19.47
C SER A 135 7.01 12.45 -19.33
N LYS A 136 6.78 13.16 -18.21
CA LYS A 136 7.41 14.45 -17.90
C LYS A 136 8.80 14.35 -17.29
N LYS A 137 9.21 13.17 -16.81
CA LYS A 137 10.59 12.97 -16.34
C LYS A 137 11.49 13.01 -17.56
N GLY A 138 12.07 14.18 -17.83
CA GLY A 138 13.05 14.35 -18.89
C GLY A 138 14.09 13.25 -18.76
N SER A 139 14.41 12.57 -19.86
CA SER A 139 15.50 11.61 -19.85
C SER A 139 16.75 12.37 -19.42
N ASN A 140 17.31 12.06 -18.24
CA ASN A 140 18.62 12.55 -17.83
C ASN A 140 19.67 11.89 -18.74
N ARG A 141 19.68 12.25 -20.02
CA ARG A 141 20.75 11.92 -20.95
C ARG A 141 21.83 12.95 -20.73
N LYS A 142 22.50 12.86 -19.57
CA LYS A 142 23.84 13.43 -19.43
C LYS A 142 24.78 12.49 -20.20
N LEU A 143 24.61 12.43 -21.52
CA LEU A 143 25.56 11.79 -22.42
C LEU A 143 26.78 12.70 -22.43
N VAL A 144 27.70 12.44 -21.51
CA VAL A 144 29.03 13.02 -21.59
C VAL A 144 29.75 12.27 -22.69
N ILE A 145 29.69 12.80 -23.90
CA ILE A 145 30.52 12.34 -25.01
C ILE A 145 31.93 12.80 -24.67
N LYS A 146 32.81 11.88 -24.29
CA LYS A 146 34.23 12.19 -24.13
C LYS A 146 34.81 12.49 -25.51
N PRO A 147 35.61 13.54 -25.69
CA PRO A 147 36.31 13.79 -26.94
C PRO A 147 37.14 12.58 -27.34
N ILE A 148 37.13 12.23 -28.62
CA ILE A 148 37.99 11.19 -29.16
C ILE A 148 39.41 11.78 -29.20
N VAL A 149 40.31 11.22 -28.39
CA VAL A 149 41.71 11.65 -28.33
C VAL A 149 42.59 10.72 -29.16
N SER A 150 43.51 11.30 -29.92
CA SER A 150 44.56 10.58 -30.65
C SER A 150 45.91 10.79 -29.98
N ASN A 151 46.83 9.84 -30.15
CA ASN A 151 48.14 9.88 -29.47
C ASN A 151 49.21 10.55 -30.33
N ASN A 152 49.01 10.64 -31.65
CA ASN A 152 49.93 11.29 -32.57
C ASN A 152 49.27 12.43 -33.36
N PHE A 153 50.13 13.28 -33.91
CA PHE A 153 49.76 14.43 -34.73
C PHE A 153 49.16 13.98 -36.08
N ASN A 154 48.12 14.67 -36.56
CA ASN A 154 47.37 14.38 -37.79
C ASN A 154 46.59 13.05 -37.84
N GLU A 155 46.30 12.43 -36.69
CA GLU A 155 45.47 11.21 -36.66
C GLU A 155 43.95 11.51 -36.71
N ILE A 156 43.50 12.64 -36.14
CA ILE A 156 42.07 13.00 -36.06
C ILE A 156 41.90 14.51 -36.25
N GLY A 157 40.89 14.91 -37.02
CA GLY A 157 40.45 16.31 -37.16
C GLY A 157 38.93 16.42 -37.06
N GLN A 158 38.45 17.48 -36.38
CA GLN A 158 37.02 17.81 -36.28
C GLN A 158 36.73 19.02 -37.18
N VAL A 159 35.72 18.89 -38.04
CA VAL A 159 35.29 19.96 -38.96
C VAL A 159 33.84 20.28 -38.65
N ASP A 160 33.59 21.55 -38.32
CA ASP A 160 32.25 22.07 -38.07
C ASP A 160 31.93 23.17 -39.09
N LEU A 161 30.69 23.17 -39.60
CA LEU A 161 30.18 24.22 -40.46
C LEU A 161 29.56 25.32 -39.60
N VAL A 162 29.93 26.57 -39.85
CA VAL A 162 29.34 27.74 -39.21
C VAL A 162 28.81 28.64 -40.31
N ASN A 163 27.51 28.96 -40.23
CA ASN A 163 26.90 29.96 -41.11
C ASN A 163 27.11 31.35 -40.51
N PHE A 164 27.49 32.31 -41.36
CA PHE A 164 27.60 33.74 -41.03
C PHE A 164 26.38 34.51 -41.55
#